data_AF-A0A173Z909-F1
#
_entry.id   AF-A0A173Z909-F1
#
_cell.length_a   1.000
_cell.length_b   1.000
_cell.length_c   1.000
_cell.angle_alpha   90.00
_cell.angle_beta   90.00
_cell.angle_gamma   90.00
#
_symmetry.space_group_name_H-M   'P 1'
#
loop_
_entity.id
_entity.type
_entity.pdbx_description
1 polymer ?
#
loop_
_entity_poly.entity_id
_entity_poly.type
_entity_poly.pdbx_seq_one_letter_code
_entity_poly.pdbx_strand_id
1 'polypeptide(L)'
;MSETWKDVYGYEGLYQISSSGRLRGRYGKIQKPIITKSGYVRYTLSKNCIEKKIMAHRLVASAFIDNHEHKPQVNHINGVKTDNRVENLEWCTNSENIKHSFKIGIKDFKGGKGPAAKKVTDVVTGKIWNCALDCAKDIGIHPVTLRNKLNGHCKNNTNLKYL
;
A
#
# COMPACT_ATOMS: atom_id res chain seq x y z
N MET A 1 -21.61 19.53 -1.54
CA MET A 1 -20.59 20.40 -2.18
C MET A 1 -20.72 20.28 -3.67
N SER A 2 -20.63 21.38 -4.41
CA SER A 2 -20.54 21.36 -5.87
C SER A 2 -19.21 20.76 -6.31
N GLU A 3 -19.24 19.95 -7.35
CA GLU A 3 -18.04 19.42 -7.97
C GLU A 3 -17.21 20.56 -8.57
N THR A 4 -15.93 20.64 -8.21
CA THR A 4 -15.00 21.63 -8.74
C THR A 4 -14.06 20.98 -9.74
N TRP A 5 -13.63 21.71 -10.75
CA TRP A 5 -12.76 21.23 -11.83
C TRP A 5 -11.46 22.05 -11.84
N LYS A 6 -10.32 21.37 -11.95
CA LYS A 6 -9.00 22.01 -12.06
C LYS A 6 -8.22 21.40 -13.22
N ASP A 7 -7.33 22.19 -13.81
CA ASP A 7 -6.42 21.70 -14.85
C ASP A 7 -5.47 20.65 -14.28
N VAL A 8 -5.18 19.64 -15.10
CA VAL A 8 -4.18 18.64 -14.76
C VAL A 8 -2.79 19.22 -15.01
N TYR A 9 -1.95 19.21 -13.98
CA TYR A 9 -0.57 19.70 -14.07
C TYR A 9 0.22 19.03 -15.22
N GLY A 10 0.83 19.84 -16.08
CA GLY A 10 1.54 19.43 -17.29
C GLY A 10 0.63 19.16 -18.51
N TYR A 11 -0.68 19.28 -18.35
CA TYR A 11 -1.73 19.05 -19.35
C TYR A 11 -2.76 20.20 -19.38
N GLU A 12 -2.32 21.41 -19.02
CA GLU A 12 -3.14 22.61 -18.98
C GLU A 12 -3.82 22.87 -20.33
N GLY A 13 -5.11 23.20 -20.32
CA GLY A 13 -5.92 23.40 -21.52
C GLY A 13 -6.20 22.13 -22.35
N LEU A 14 -5.73 20.95 -21.90
CA LEU A 14 -6.01 19.66 -22.53
C LEU A 14 -6.93 18.79 -21.68
N TYR A 15 -6.70 18.74 -20.37
CA TYR A 15 -7.46 17.91 -19.45
C TYR A 15 -7.73 18.63 -18.12
N GLN A 16 -8.91 18.33 -17.56
CA GLN A 16 -9.32 18.78 -16.24
C GLN A 16 -9.79 17.61 -15.40
N ILE A 17 -9.45 17.64 -14.12
CA ILE A 17 -9.85 16.65 -13.13
C ILE A 17 -10.83 17.29 -12.14
N SER A 18 -11.91 16.58 -11.84
CA SER A 18 -12.90 17.02 -10.87
C SER A 18 -12.52 16.64 -9.43
N SER A 19 -13.06 17.33 -8.43
CA SER A 19 -12.96 16.94 -7.02
C SER A 19 -13.54 15.54 -6.73
N SER A 20 -14.41 15.00 -7.59
CA SER A 20 -14.94 13.63 -7.47
C SER A 20 -14.17 12.56 -8.26
N GLY A 21 -13.00 12.88 -8.85
CA GLY A 21 -12.17 11.92 -9.57
C GLY A 21 -12.54 11.61 -11.04
N ARG A 22 -13.41 12.41 -11.65
CA ARG A 22 -13.72 12.37 -13.09
C ARG A 22 -12.73 13.21 -13.89
N LEU A 23 -12.27 12.67 -15.01
CA LEU A 23 -11.40 13.37 -15.94
C LEU A 23 -12.21 13.81 -17.16
N ARG A 24 -12.04 15.05 -17.62
CA ARG A 24 -12.57 15.53 -18.89
C ARG A 24 -11.46 16.05 -19.79
N GLY A 25 -11.61 15.87 -21.10
CA GLY A 25 -10.71 16.43 -22.10
C GLY A 25 -11.08 17.86 -22.50
N ARG A 26 -10.32 18.44 -23.44
CA ARG A 26 -10.44 19.82 -23.94
C ARG A 26 -11.86 20.25 -24.29
N TYR A 27 -12.66 19.36 -24.88
CA TYR A 27 -14.03 19.65 -25.32
C TYR A 27 -15.10 19.25 -24.28
N GLY A 28 -14.74 19.12 -23.01
CA GLY A 28 -15.66 18.73 -21.93
C GLY A 28 -16.05 17.26 -21.91
N LYS A 29 -15.62 16.45 -22.91
CA LYS A 29 -15.89 15.01 -22.95
C LYS A 29 -15.26 14.30 -21.75
N ILE A 30 -16.11 13.68 -20.93
CA ILE A 30 -15.71 12.82 -19.81
C ILE A 30 -14.96 11.60 -20.36
N GLN A 31 -13.76 11.37 -19.85
CA GLN A 31 -12.93 10.23 -20.22
C GLN A 31 -13.39 8.98 -19.47
N LYS A 32 -13.40 7.84 -20.17
CA LYS A 32 -13.76 6.56 -19.55
C LYS A 32 -12.58 6.07 -18.69
N PRO A 33 -12.78 5.85 -17.38
CA PRO A 33 -11.75 5.28 -16.53
C PRO A 33 -11.49 3.81 -16.86
N ILE A 34 -10.27 3.35 -16.62
CA ILE A 34 -9.89 1.94 -16.66
C ILE A 34 -9.59 1.49 -15.23
N ILE A 35 -10.21 0.41 -14.78
CA ILE A 35 -9.85 -0.25 -13.51
C ILE A 35 -8.69 -1.21 -13.79
N THR A 36 -7.60 -1.06 -13.05
CA THR A 36 -6.43 -1.95 -13.16
C THR A 36 -6.72 -3.31 -12.53
N LYS A 37 -5.90 -4.32 -12.85
CA LYS A 37 -5.93 -5.63 -12.16
C LYS A 37 -5.77 -5.51 -10.63
N SER A 38 -5.11 -4.45 -10.16
CA SER A 38 -4.91 -4.15 -8.74
C SER A 38 -6.06 -3.36 -8.09
N GLY A 39 -7.11 -3.04 -8.85
CA GLY A 39 -8.33 -2.36 -8.39
C GLY A 39 -8.28 -0.82 -8.42
N TYR A 40 -7.21 -0.21 -8.94
CA TYR A 40 -7.09 1.25 -9.02
C TYR A 40 -7.71 1.80 -10.29
N VAL A 41 -8.27 3.01 -10.19
CA VAL A 41 -8.77 3.74 -11.36
C VAL A 41 -7.63 4.48 -12.06
N ARG A 42 -7.55 4.35 -13.37
CA ARG A 42 -6.49 4.90 -14.22
C ARG A 42 -7.07 5.58 -15.45
N TYR A 43 -6.45 6.68 -15.86
CA TYR A 43 -6.70 7.34 -17.13
C TYR A 43 -5.47 7.26 -18.04
N THR A 44 -5.69 7.46 -19.34
CA THR A 44 -4.63 7.68 -20.32
C THR A 44 -4.77 9.12 -20.81
N LEU A 45 -3.72 9.92 -20.64
CA LEU A 45 -3.65 11.30 -21.08
C LEU A 45 -2.69 11.39 -22.25
N SER A 46 -3.05 12.11 -23.30
CA SER A 46 -2.23 12.30 -24.50
C SER A 46 -1.84 13.76 -24.67
N LYS A 47 -0.55 14.04 -24.88
CA LYS A 47 0.01 15.36 -25.21
C LYS A 47 1.13 15.18 -26.22
N ASN A 48 1.11 15.95 -27.30
CA ASN A 48 2.13 15.91 -28.37
C ASN A 48 2.38 14.49 -28.91
N CYS A 49 1.30 13.74 -29.19
CA CYS A 49 1.34 12.35 -29.65
C CYS A 49 1.97 11.35 -28.66
N ILE A 50 2.24 11.75 -27.41
CA ILE A 50 2.75 10.88 -26.36
C ILE A 50 1.64 10.60 -25.36
N GLU A 51 1.37 9.32 -25.15
CA GLU A 51 0.40 8.86 -24.16
C GLU A 51 1.07 8.52 -22.83
N LYS A 52 0.46 8.97 -21.74
CA LYS A 52 0.87 8.64 -20.37
C LYS A 52 -0.30 8.08 -19.59
N LYS A 53 -0.03 7.00 -18.86
CA LYS A 53 -0.99 6.30 -18.02
C LYS A 53 -0.84 6.82 -16.59
N ILE A 54 -1.88 7.45 -16.04
CA ILE A 54 -1.83 8.09 -14.71
C ILE A 54 -3.03 7.63 -13.87
N MET A 55 -2.77 7.36 -12.58
CA MET A 55 -3.83 6.96 -11.64
C MET A 55 -4.72 8.14 -11.25
N ALA A 56 -6.03 7.90 -11.13
CA ALA A 56 -7.01 8.95 -10.84
C ALA A 56 -6.78 9.61 -9.48
N HIS A 57 -6.56 8.84 -8.41
CA HIS A 57 -6.27 9.40 -7.09
C HIS A 57 -5.05 10.34 -7.09
N ARG A 58 -4.03 10.07 -7.91
CA ARG A 58 -2.87 10.96 -8.02
C ARG A 58 -3.22 12.26 -8.74
N LEU A 59 -4.02 12.18 -9.81
CA LEU A 59 -4.49 13.38 -10.50
C LEU A 59 -5.30 14.28 -9.58
N VAL A 60 -6.21 13.68 -8.79
CA VAL A 60 -7.04 14.42 -7.82
C VAL A 60 -6.17 15.01 -6.71
N ALA A 61 -5.35 14.19 -6.05
CA ALA A 61 -4.51 14.67 -4.96
C ALA A 61 -3.56 15.79 -5.41
N SER A 62 -2.92 15.65 -6.57
CA SER A 62 -2.02 16.70 -7.10
C SER A 62 -2.73 18.00 -7.48
N ALA A 63 -4.03 17.96 -7.81
CA ALA A 63 -4.78 19.15 -8.19
C ALA A 63 -5.45 19.84 -6.99
N PHE A 64 -5.87 19.07 -5.98
CA PHE A 64 -6.73 19.57 -4.90
C PHE A 64 -6.10 19.54 -3.51
N ILE A 65 -5.00 18.80 -3.31
CA ILE A 65 -4.40 18.60 -1.98
C ILE A 65 -2.93 19.01 -2.04
N ASP A 66 -2.58 20.07 -1.32
CA ASP A 66 -1.21 20.52 -1.21
C ASP A 66 -0.34 19.47 -0.50
N ASN A 67 0.87 19.26 -1.01
CA ASN A 67 1.82 18.28 -0.50
C ASN A 67 3.08 18.96 0.03
N HIS A 68 2.93 19.76 1.09
CA HIS A 68 4.04 20.52 1.69
C HIS A 68 5.19 19.63 2.19
N GLU A 69 4.86 18.41 2.64
CA GLU A 69 5.85 17.44 3.17
C GLU A 69 6.46 16.56 2.07
N HIS A 70 6.14 16.81 0.80
CA HIS A 70 6.64 16.05 -0.36
C HIS A 70 6.47 14.53 -0.23
N LYS A 71 5.36 14.09 0.37
CA LYS A 71 5.10 12.66 0.57
C LYS A 71 4.88 11.97 -0.78
N PRO A 72 5.44 10.75 -0.99
CA PRO A 72 5.49 10.13 -2.32
C PRO A 72 4.22 9.38 -2.73
N GLN A 73 3.32 9.07 -1.79
CA GLN A 73 2.14 8.23 -2.03
C GLN A 73 0.86 8.97 -1.67
N VAL A 74 -0.24 8.51 -2.26
CA VAL A 74 -1.59 8.96 -1.91
C VAL A 74 -2.31 7.76 -1.32
N ASN A 75 -2.92 7.95 -0.14
CA ASN A 75 -3.72 6.96 0.55
C ASN A 75 -5.21 7.17 0.25
N HIS A 76 -5.97 6.08 0.25
CA HIS A 76 -7.44 6.09 0.26
C HIS A 76 -7.88 5.88 1.72
N ILE A 77 -8.44 6.91 2.35
CA ILE A 77 -8.76 6.90 3.78
C ILE A 77 -9.72 5.75 4.12
N ASN A 78 -10.76 5.53 3.32
CA ASN A 78 -11.69 4.42 3.48
C ASN A 78 -11.20 3.07 2.92
N GLY A 79 -10.02 3.01 2.30
CA GLY A 79 -9.47 1.80 1.70
C GLY A 79 -10.06 1.39 0.34
N VAL A 80 -11.05 2.12 -0.18
CA VAL A 80 -11.73 1.84 -1.44
C VAL A 80 -11.01 2.54 -2.59
N LYS A 81 -10.24 1.77 -3.36
CA LYS A 81 -9.37 2.27 -4.45
C LYS A 81 -10.11 2.94 -5.62
N THR A 82 -11.42 2.72 -5.73
CA THR A 82 -12.29 3.30 -6.74
C THR A 82 -12.91 4.63 -6.30
N ASP A 83 -12.91 4.92 -4.99
CA ASP A 83 -13.41 6.18 -4.43
C ASP A 83 -12.30 7.24 -4.47
N ASN A 84 -12.23 7.97 -5.58
CA ASN A 84 -11.19 8.98 -5.84
C ASN A 84 -11.68 10.40 -5.52
N ARG A 85 -12.66 10.56 -4.64
CA ARG A 85 -13.10 11.89 -4.18
C ARG A 85 -12.01 12.53 -3.33
N VAL A 86 -11.84 13.84 -3.45
CA VAL A 86 -10.81 14.59 -2.73
C VAL A 86 -10.87 14.36 -1.22
N GLU A 87 -12.07 14.31 -0.63
CA GLU A 87 -12.25 14.09 0.82
C GLU A 87 -11.79 12.70 1.30
N ASN A 88 -11.60 11.75 0.39
CA ASN A 88 -11.16 10.39 0.68
C ASN A 88 -9.66 10.17 0.44
N LEU A 89 -8.93 11.20 0.02
CA LEU A 89 -7.53 11.09 -0.36
C LEU A 89 -6.65 11.93 0.56
N GLU A 90 -5.45 11.43 0.83
CA GLU A 90 -4.42 12.16 1.58
C GLU A 90 -3.03 11.79 1.07
N TRP A 91 -2.07 12.70 1.17
CA TRP A 91 -0.67 12.40 0.92
C TRP A 91 -0.07 11.64 2.11
N CYS A 92 0.66 10.55 1.84
CA CYS A 92 1.23 9.68 2.86
C CYS A 92 2.61 9.14 2.45
N THR A 93 3.41 8.76 3.43
CA THR A 93 4.60 7.94 3.27
C THR A 93 4.21 6.46 3.13
N ASN A 94 5.15 5.65 2.65
CA ASN A 94 4.93 4.20 2.56
C ASN A 94 4.63 3.57 3.94
N SER A 95 5.34 4.00 4.98
CA SER A 95 5.16 3.50 6.36
C SER A 95 3.77 3.83 6.91
N GLU A 96 3.31 5.08 6.73
CA GLU A 96 1.96 5.50 7.14
C GLU A 96 0.88 4.70 6.41
N ASN A 97 1.02 4.53 5.09
CA ASN A 97 0.06 3.77 4.28
C ASN A 97 -0.02 2.29 4.72
N ILE A 98 1.13 1.68 5.02
CA ILE A 98 1.17 0.32 5.57
C ILE A 98 0.45 0.27 6.92
N LYS A 99 0.78 1.18 7.85
CA LYS A 99 0.14 1.23 9.18
C LYS A 99 -1.37 1.42 9.07
N HIS A 100 -1.81 2.33 8.19
CA HIS A 100 -3.23 2.55 7.91
C HIS A 100 -3.90 1.28 7.41
N SER A 101 -3.28 0.57 6.45
CA SER A 101 -3.85 -0.67 5.90
C SER A 101 -4.06 -1.77 6.94
N PHE A 102 -3.23 -1.84 8.00
CA PHE A 102 -3.47 -2.71 9.15
C PHE A 102 -4.59 -2.17 10.04
N LYS A 103 -4.60 -0.86 10.31
CA LYS A 103 -5.61 -0.19 11.15
C LYS A 103 -7.03 -0.41 10.63
N ILE A 104 -7.22 -0.35 9.31
CA ILE A 104 -8.53 -0.55 8.67
C ILE A 104 -8.81 -2.02 8.27
N GLY A 105 -7.91 -2.96 8.62
CA GLY A 105 -8.13 -4.40 8.39
C GLY A 105 -7.98 -4.87 6.93
N ILE A 106 -7.36 -4.09 6.05
CA ILE A 106 -7.04 -4.55 4.68
C ILE A 106 -5.88 -5.54 4.69
N LYS A 107 -4.90 -5.32 5.58
CA LYS A 107 -3.78 -6.22 5.77
C LYS A 107 -3.88 -6.88 7.14
N ASP A 108 -3.57 -8.17 7.15
CA ASP A 108 -3.43 -8.96 8.36
C ASP A 108 -1.98 -9.36 8.61
N PHE A 109 -1.65 -9.48 9.90
CA PHE A 109 -0.39 -10.08 10.33
C PHE A 109 -0.42 -11.57 10.00
N LYS A 110 0.24 -11.94 8.91
CA LYS A 110 0.27 -13.35 8.48
C LYS A 110 1.01 -14.27 9.45
N GLY A 111 1.89 -13.77 10.31
CA GLY A 111 2.58 -14.58 11.34
C GLY A 111 3.08 -15.93 10.80
N GLY A 112 2.75 -17.03 11.49
CA GLY A 112 3.00 -18.40 11.05
C GLY A 112 2.07 -18.95 9.96
N LYS A 113 1.06 -18.17 9.52
CA LYS A 113 0.10 -18.54 8.46
C LYS A 113 0.59 -18.17 7.06
N GLY A 114 1.75 -17.52 6.95
CA GLY A 114 2.34 -17.18 5.66
C GLY A 114 3.00 -18.39 4.98
N PRO A 115 3.04 -18.47 3.65
CA PRO A 115 3.69 -19.57 2.92
C PRO A 115 5.21 -19.65 3.18
N ALA A 116 5.82 -18.54 3.63
CA ALA A 116 7.24 -18.47 3.99
C ALA A 116 7.51 -18.78 5.48
N ALA A 117 6.49 -19.16 6.26
CA ALA A 117 6.69 -19.50 7.66
C ALA A 117 7.42 -20.85 7.77
N LYS A 118 8.57 -20.84 8.46
CA LYS A 118 9.34 -22.06 8.78
C LYS A 118 8.95 -22.55 10.17
N LYS A 119 8.64 -23.84 10.26
CA LYS A 119 8.39 -24.49 11.55
C LYS A 119 9.69 -24.55 12.35
N VAL A 120 9.57 -24.46 13.67
CA VAL A 120 10.70 -24.57 14.59
C VAL A 120 10.49 -25.82 15.43
N THR A 121 11.54 -26.59 15.68
CA THR A 121 11.50 -27.76 16.56
C THR A 121 12.56 -27.64 17.63
N ASP A 122 12.24 -28.11 18.83
CA ASP A 122 13.20 -28.36 19.90
C ASP A 122 13.71 -29.80 19.76
N VAL A 123 15.02 -29.94 19.57
CA VAL A 123 15.66 -31.24 19.37
C VAL A 123 15.59 -32.13 20.62
N VAL A 124 15.49 -31.53 21.82
CA VAL A 124 15.46 -32.29 23.08
C VAL A 124 14.04 -32.72 23.43
N THR A 125 13.08 -31.80 23.40
CA THR A 125 11.69 -32.11 23.79
C THR A 125 10.83 -32.66 22.65
N GLY A 126 11.27 -32.51 21.39
CA GLY A 126 10.48 -32.86 20.21
C GLY A 126 9.31 -31.91 19.94
N LYS A 127 9.16 -30.83 20.73
CA LYS A 127 8.08 -29.85 20.55
C LYS A 127 8.27 -29.09 19.24
N ILE A 128 7.20 -28.98 18.46
CA ILE A 128 7.19 -28.28 17.17
C ILE A 128 6.26 -27.07 17.25
N TRP A 129 6.77 -25.91 16.84
CA TRP A 129 6.00 -24.69 16.64
C TRP A 129 5.82 -24.40 15.14
N ASN A 130 4.67 -23.85 14.78
CA ASN A 130 4.38 -23.50 13.38
C ASN A 130 5.27 -22.37 12.84
N CYS A 131 5.79 -21.51 13.72
CA CYS A 131 6.76 -20.50 13.34
C CYS A 131 7.66 -20.07 14.51
N ALA A 132 8.76 -19.40 14.15
CA ALA A 132 9.67 -18.82 15.14
C ALA A 132 9.02 -17.78 16.06
N LEU A 133 7.95 -17.10 15.62
CA LEU A 133 7.25 -16.14 16.47
C LEU A 133 6.52 -16.83 17.63
N ASP A 134 5.85 -17.94 17.35
CA ASP A 134 5.11 -18.70 18.38
C ASP A 134 6.09 -19.34 19.36
N CYS A 135 7.20 -19.90 18.85
CA CYS A 135 8.29 -20.44 19.65
C CYS A 135 8.91 -19.36 20.57
N ALA A 136 9.21 -18.19 20.01
CA ALA A 136 9.78 -17.07 20.76
C ALA A 136 8.89 -16.60 21.91
N LYS A 137 7.57 -16.52 21.68
CA LYS A 137 6.59 -16.13 22.71
C LYS A 137 6.49 -17.16 23.83
N ASP A 138 6.46 -18.44 23.48
CA ASP A 138 6.34 -19.56 24.42
C ASP A 138 7.57 -19.67 25.34
N ILE A 139 8.77 -19.42 24.80
CA ILE A 139 10.05 -19.53 25.54
C ILE A 139 10.45 -18.19 26.20
N GLY A 140 9.76 -17.09 25.87
CA GLY A 140 10.06 -15.76 26.43
C GLY A 140 11.31 -15.10 25.85
N ILE A 141 11.70 -15.43 24.61
CA ILE A 141 12.84 -14.82 23.91
C ILE A 141 12.31 -13.83 22.88
N HIS A 142 12.99 -12.70 22.68
CA HIS A 142 12.61 -11.76 21.63
C HIS A 142 12.66 -12.43 20.23
N PRO A 143 11.60 -12.34 19.39
CA PRO A 143 11.50 -13.11 18.14
C PRO A 143 12.65 -12.88 17.15
N VAL A 144 13.18 -11.66 17.09
CA VAL A 144 14.33 -11.32 16.24
C VAL A 144 15.59 -12.03 16.74
N THR A 145 15.79 -12.09 18.05
CA THR A 145 16.92 -12.78 18.66
C THR A 145 16.88 -14.27 18.35
N LEU A 146 15.70 -14.90 18.50
CA LEU A 146 15.54 -16.31 18.14
C LEU A 146 15.82 -16.53 16.64
N ARG A 147 15.30 -15.66 15.76
CA ARG A 147 15.53 -15.78 14.31
C ARG A 147 17.01 -15.62 13.94
N ASN A 148 17.75 -14.71 14.57
CA ASN A 148 19.19 -14.56 14.35
C ASN A 148 19.98 -15.80 14.81
N LYS A 149 19.57 -16.45 15.90
CA LYS A 149 20.16 -17.71 16.35
C LYS A 149 19.87 -18.84 15.35
N LEU A 150 18.60 -19.00 14.95
CA LEU A 150 18.19 -20.05 14.03
C LEU A 150 18.77 -19.91 12.61
N ASN A 151 19.03 -18.68 12.16
CA ASN A 151 19.67 -18.39 10.87
C ASN A 151 21.22 -18.41 10.93
N GLY A 152 21.82 -18.64 12.11
CA GLY A 152 23.27 -18.65 12.27
C GLY A 152 23.95 -17.27 12.25
N HIS A 153 23.20 -16.18 12.33
CA HIS A 153 23.77 -14.82 12.43
C HIS A 153 24.41 -14.56 13.80
N CYS A 154 24.01 -15.33 14.82
CA CYS A 154 24.62 -15.32 16.14
C CYS A 154 24.64 -16.73 16.71
N LYS A 155 25.51 -16.98 17.71
CA LYS A 155 25.66 -18.30 18.33
C LYS A 155 24.32 -18.80 18.87
N ASN A 156 23.91 -19.96 18.38
CA ASN A 156 22.68 -20.60 18.84
C ASN A 156 22.96 -21.40 20.12
N ASN A 157 22.71 -20.78 21.28
CA ASN A 157 22.80 -21.44 22.59
C ASN A 157 21.47 -22.13 22.98
N THR A 158 20.58 -22.39 22.03
CA THR A 158 19.30 -23.09 22.27
C THR A 158 19.29 -24.42 21.53
N ASN A 159 18.43 -25.35 21.95
CA ASN A 159 18.22 -26.63 21.27
C ASN A 159 17.25 -26.53 20.09
N LEU A 160 16.97 -25.31 19.62
CA LEU A 160 15.96 -25.01 18.62
C LEU A 160 16.58 -25.00 17.23
N LYS A 161 15.89 -25.59 16.25
CA LYS A 161 16.25 -25.54 14.83
C LYS A 161 15.02 -25.31 13.94
N TYR A 162 15.24 -24.71 12.77
CA TYR A 162 14.22 -24.73 11.73
C TYR A 162 14.06 -26.15 11.17
N LEU A 163 12.81 -26.51 10.87
CA LEU A 163 12.46 -27.64 10.02
C LEU A 163 12.49 -27.24 8.55
#